data_AF-A0A563UC00-F1
#
_entry.id   AF-A0A563UC00-F1
#
_cell.length_a   1.000
_cell.length_b   1.000
_cell.length_c   1.000
_cell.angle_alpha   90.00
_cell.angle_beta   90.00
_cell.angle_gamma   90.00
#
_symmetry.space_group_name_H-M   'P 1'
#
loop_
_entity.id
_entity.type
_entity.pdbx_description
1 polymer ?
#
loop_
_entity_poly.entity_id
_entity_poly.type
_entity_poly.pdbx_seq_one_letter_code
_entity_poly.pdbx_strand_id
1 'polypeptide(L)'
;MAAKHHGQILEFTLRKNNYNISDLAKSMNVNRRTLYNWFNQEVVKKDIVFRIGCIIRHDFSIQLPELFTENEFSLINMPKVARNISATEDGWRSKYISLLYKYRNLLDEMKKGKKQ
;
A
#
# COMPACT_ATOMS: atom_id res chain seq x y z
N MET A 1 6.41 -4.51 -33.02
CA MET A 1 6.82 -4.93 -31.67
C MET A 1 5.60 -5.57 -31.04
N ALA A 2 5.67 -6.83 -30.60
CA ALA A 2 4.53 -7.49 -29.97
C ALA A 2 4.21 -6.75 -28.66
N ALA A 3 3.04 -6.13 -28.59
CA ALA A 3 2.61 -5.43 -27.40
C ALA A 3 2.51 -6.42 -26.24
N LYS A 4 3.21 -6.13 -25.15
CA LYS A 4 3.20 -6.98 -23.96
C LYS A 4 1.86 -6.83 -23.26
N HIS A 5 1.12 -7.93 -23.14
CA HIS A 5 -0.18 -7.93 -22.48
C HIS A 5 0.00 -7.97 -20.95
N HIS A 6 -0.05 -6.80 -20.30
CA HIS A 6 0.19 -6.64 -18.86
C HIS A 6 -0.70 -7.57 -18.02
N GLY A 7 -1.99 -7.67 -18.36
CA GLY A 7 -2.93 -8.52 -17.65
C GLY A 7 -2.57 -10.01 -17.67
N GLN A 8 -1.99 -10.50 -18.76
CA GLN A 8 -1.60 -11.91 -18.89
C GLN A 8 -0.34 -12.21 -18.10
N ILE A 9 0.59 -11.25 -18.03
CA ILE A 9 1.80 -11.34 -17.20
C ILE A 9 1.41 -11.43 -15.71
N LEU A 10 0.45 -10.62 -15.28
CA LEU A 10 -0.10 -10.68 -13.92
C LEU A 10 -0.73 -12.04 -13.63
N GLU A 11 -1.63 -12.52 -14.50
CA GLU A 11 -2.30 -13.80 -14.31
C GLU A 11 -1.31 -14.96 -14.28
N PHE A 12 -0.36 -14.98 -15.22
CA PHE A 12 0.68 -15.99 -15.28
C PHE A 12 1.50 -16.03 -13.97
N THR A 13 1.89 -14.87 -13.46
CA THR A 13 2.65 -14.76 -12.21
C THR A 13 1.84 -15.26 -11.00
N LEU A 14 0.55 -14.92 -10.95
CA LEU A 14 -0.34 -15.37 -9.88
C LEU A 14 -0.55 -16.89 -9.90
N ARG A 15 -0.75 -17.46 -11.08
CA ARG A 15 -0.93 -18.91 -11.27
C ARG A 15 0.34 -19.69 -10.99
N LYS A 16 1.50 -19.19 -11.45
CA LYS A 16 2.81 -19.83 -11.23
C LYS A 16 3.17 -19.95 -9.76
N ASN A 17 2.78 -18.96 -8.94
CA ASN A 17 3.08 -18.92 -7.51
C ASN A 17 1.90 -19.41 -6.64
N ASN A 18 0.88 -20.04 -7.25
CA ASN A 18 -0.31 -20.58 -6.58
C ASN A 18 -1.04 -19.56 -5.67
N TYR A 19 -1.04 -18.27 -6.03
CA TYR A 19 -1.77 -17.26 -5.26
C TYR A 19 -3.28 -17.41 -5.42
N ASN A 20 -4.02 -17.31 -4.32
CA ASN A 20 -5.47 -17.33 -4.35
C ASN A 20 -6.01 -15.98 -4.84
N ILE A 21 -6.59 -15.99 -6.04
CA ILE A 21 -7.24 -14.83 -6.68
C ILE A 21 -8.33 -14.23 -5.78
N SER A 22 -9.04 -15.06 -5.01
CA SER A 22 -10.07 -14.60 -4.09
C SER A 22 -9.48 -13.78 -2.93
N ASP A 23 -8.30 -14.15 -2.45
CA ASP A 23 -7.63 -13.44 -1.34
C ASP A 23 -6.93 -12.17 -1.84
N LEU A 24 -6.43 -12.18 -3.09
CA LEU A 24 -5.96 -10.97 -3.75
C LEU A 24 -7.10 -9.94 -3.92
N ALA A 25 -8.26 -10.39 -4.38
CA ALA A 25 -9.43 -9.52 -4.55
C ALA A 25 -9.85 -8.85 -3.23
N LYS A 26 -9.90 -9.63 -2.12
CA LYS A 26 -10.14 -9.10 -0.77
C LYS A 26 -9.08 -8.08 -0.34
N SER A 27 -7.80 -8.41 -0.54
CA SER A 27 -6.68 -7.53 -0.16
C SER A 27 -6.65 -6.22 -0.95
N MET A 28 -7.13 -6.24 -2.19
CA MET A 28 -7.26 -5.05 -3.03
C MET A 28 -8.57 -4.28 -2.82
N ASN A 29 -9.50 -4.82 -2.04
CA ASN A 29 -10.85 -4.30 -1.84
C ASN A 29 -11.63 -4.14 -3.16
N VAL A 30 -11.52 -5.13 -4.06
CA VAL A 30 -12.24 -5.16 -5.34
C VAL A 30 -12.95 -6.49 -5.55
N ASN A 31 -13.94 -6.50 -6.46
CA ASN A 31 -14.62 -7.74 -6.84
C ASN A 31 -13.69 -8.62 -7.69
N ARG A 32 -13.80 -9.95 -7.55
CA ARG A 32 -13.12 -10.94 -8.40
C ARG A 32 -13.35 -10.66 -9.90
N ARG A 33 -14.54 -10.23 -10.29
CA ARG A 33 -14.84 -9.84 -11.69
C ARG A 33 -13.92 -8.72 -12.19
N THR A 34 -13.67 -7.71 -11.35
CA THR A 34 -12.78 -6.59 -11.69
C THR A 34 -11.34 -7.09 -11.89
N LEU A 35 -10.90 -8.01 -11.03
CA LEU A 35 -9.58 -8.60 -11.12
C LEU A 35 -9.40 -9.42 -12.42
N TYR A 36 -10.40 -10.23 -12.80
CA TYR A 36 -10.39 -10.93 -14.10
C TYR A 36 -10.42 -9.98 -15.29
N ASN A 37 -11.16 -8.87 -15.19
CA ASN A 37 -11.16 -7.87 -16.24
C ASN A 37 -9.77 -7.26 -16.44
N TRP A 38 -9.02 -7.00 -15.36
CA TRP A 38 -7.64 -6.51 -15.47
C TRP A 38 -6.71 -7.54 -16.11
N PHE A 39 -6.92 -8.84 -15.91
CA PHE A 39 -6.12 -9.88 -16.57
C PHE A 39 -6.34 -9.94 -18.08
N ASN A 40 -7.54 -9.57 -18.54
CA ASN A 40 -7.88 -9.49 -19.96
C ASN A 40 -7.51 -8.14 -20.61
N GLN A 41 -6.92 -7.21 -19.86
CA GLN A 41 -6.47 -5.92 -20.39
C GLN A 41 -5.02 -5.97 -20.84
N GLU A 42 -4.78 -5.53 -22.07
CA GLU A 42 -3.44 -5.43 -22.65
C GLU A 42 -2.58 -4.42 -21.90
N VAL A 43 -3.18 -3.28 -21.53
CA VAL A 43 -2.55 -2.24 -20.72
C VAL A 43 -3.31 -2.09 -19.41
N VAL A 44 -2.67 -2.52 -18.31
CA VAL A 44 -3.16 -2.30 -16.95
C VAL A 44 -2.45 -1.06 -16.37
N LYS A 45 -3.19 -0.24 -15.62
CA LYS A 45 -2.64 0.96 -14.96
C LYS A 45 -1.49 0.60 -14.03
N LYS A 46 -0.42 1.41 -14.05
CA LYS A 46 0.78 1.24 -13.21
C LYS A 46 0.44 1.05 -11.73
N ASP A 47 -0.45 1.87 -11.17
CA ASP A 47 -0.87 1.76 -9.76
C ASP A 47 -1.45 0.39 -9.38
N ILE A 48 -2.23 -0.21 -10.29
CA ILE A 48 -2.87 -1.51 -10.07
C ILE A 48 -1.80 -2.61 -10.05
N VAL A 49 -0.89 -2.59 -11.03
CA VAL A 49 0.22 -3.54 -11.13
C VAL A 49 1.14 -3.43 -9.91
N PHE A 50 1.47 -2.21 -9.50
CA PHE A 50 2.28 -1.94 -8.31
C PHE A 50 1.65 -2.54 -7.06
N ARG A 51 0.35 -2.26 -6.84
CA ARG A 51 -0.38 -2.72 -5.67
C ARG A 51 -0.50 -4.24 -5.62
N ILE A 52 -0.73 -4.89 -6.77
CA ILE A 52 -0.69 -6.36 -6.87
C ILE A 52 0.70 -6.86 -6.47
N GLY A 53 1.77 -6.30 -7.04
CA GLY A 53 3.17 -6.64 -6.71
C GLY A 53 3.46 -6.56 -5.22
N CYS A 54 3.02 -5.47 -4.57
CA CYS A 54 3.19 -5.31 -3.12
C CYS A 54 2.44 -6.37 -2.29
N ILE A 55 1.24 -6.78 -2.71
CA ILE A 55 0.43 -7.80 -2.02
C ILE A 55 1.08 -9.18 -2.15
N ILE A 56 1.48 -9.54 -3.36
CA ILE A 56 2.07 -10.86 -3.65
C ILE A 56 3.57 -10.91 -3.40
N ARG A 57 4.19 -9.78 -3.01
CA ARG A 57 5.63 -9.62 -2.82
C ARG A 57 6.45 -10.03 -4.04
N HIS A 58 5.98 -9.65 -5.22
CA HIS A 58 6.63 -9.93 -6.49
C HIS A 58 7.09 -8.63 -7.13
N ASP A 59 8.28 -8.67 -7.71
CA ASP A 59 8.85 -7.55 -8.45
C ASP A 59 8.49 -7.68 -9.94
N PHE A 60 7.71 -6.72 -10.43
CA PHE A 60 7.28 -6.66 -11.83
C PHE A 60 8.24 -5.88 -12.74
N SER A 61 9.29 -5.25 -12.21
CA SER A 61 10.25 -4.45 -12.99
C SER A 61 10.96 -5.25 -14.08
N ILE A 62 11.27 -6.52 -13.81
CA ILE A 62 11.92 -7.41 -14.78
C ILE A 62 11.00 -7.71 -15.97
N GLN A 63 9.70 -7.85 -15.71
CA GLN A 63 8.72 -8.25 -16.72
C GLN A 63 8.17 -7.03 -17.49
N LEU A 64 8.03 -5.91 -16.77
CA LEU A 64 7.47 -4.65 -17.21
C LEU A 64 8.46 -3.48 -16.96
N PRO A 65 9.64 -3.50 -17.62
CA PRO A 65 10.66 -2.45 -17.45
C PRO A 65 10.20 -1.09 -17.98
N GLU A 66 9.19 -1.06 -18.85
CA GLU A 66 8.60 0.18 -19.37
C GLU A 66 7.78 0.94 -18.32
N LEU A 67 7.24 0.22 -17.32
CA LEU A 67 6.39 0.80 -16.29
C LEU A 67 7.11 1.02 -14.97
N PHE A 68 8.09 0.16 -14.64
CA PHE A 68 8.71 0.12 -13.34
C PHE A 68 10.23 0.13 -13.43
N THR A 69 10.86 0.85 -12.50
CA THR A 69 12.30 0.75 -12.24
C THR A 69 12.52 -0.18 -11.05
N GLU A 70 13.64 -0.92 -11.03
CA GLU A 70 13.99 -1.85 -9.93
C GLU A 70 13.86 -1.21 -8.53
N ASN A 71 14.17 0.08 -8.42
CA ASN A 71 14.07 0.82 -7.16
C ASN A 71 12.64 1.00 -6.61
N GLU A 72 11.59 0.87 -7.45
CA GLU A 72 10.21 1.09 -6.99
C GLU A 72 9.72 -0.07 -6.10
N PHE A 73 10.25 -1.28 -6.30
CA PHE A 73 9.86 -2.45 -5.52
C PHE A 73 10.81 -2.74 -4.34
N SER A 74 11.82 -1.91 -4.11
CA SER A 74 12.74 -2.01 -2.96
C SER A 74 12.03 -2.08 -1.60
N LEU A 75 10.86 -1.46 -1.48
CA LEU A 75 10.02 -1.47 -0.27
C LEU A 75 9.34 -2.83 -0.02
N ILE A 76 9.20 -3.69 -1.04
CA ILE A 76 8.63 -5.03 -0.91
C ILE A 76 9.55 -5.94 -0.09
N ASN A 77 10.86 -5.81 -0.26
CA ASN A 77 11.87 -6.57 0.46
C ASN A 77 12.08 -6.11 1.91
N MET A 78 11.46 -5.01 2.35
CA MET A 78 11.51 -4.64 3.76
C MET A 78 10.70 -5.62 4.63
N PRO A 79 11.30 -6.20 5.68
CA PRO A 79 10.57 -7.01 6.65
C PRO A 79 9.42 -6.19 7.27
N LYS A 80 8.28 -6.85 7.52
CA LYS A 80 7.01 -6.21 7.96
C LYS A 80 7.18 -5.23 9.14
N VAL A 81 8.21 -5.44 9.98
CA VAL A 81 8.56 -4.60 11.12
C VAL A 81 8.90 -3.16 10.72
N ALA A 82 9.57 -2.94 9.58
CA ALA A 82 9.99 -1.60 9.15
C ALA A 82 8.86 -0.79 8.45
N ARG A 83 7.81 -1.47 8.00
CA ARG A 83 6.66 -0.83 7.34
C ARG A 83 5.76 -0.08 8.33
N ASN A 84 5.71 -0.55 9.59
CA ASN A 84 5.00 0.15 10.67
C ASN A 84 5.70 1.45 11.11
N ILE A 85 6.98 1.62 10.77
CA ILE A 85 7.75 2.84 11.09
C ILE A 85 7.55 3.91 10.00
N SER A 86 7.26 3.49 8.76
CA SER A 86 7.05 4.41 7.61
C SER A 86 5.59 4.76 7.36
N ALA A 87 4.62 3.97 7.86
CA ALA A 87 3.20 4.30 7.91
C ALA A 87 2.91 5.38 8.98
N THR A 88 3.64 6.48 8.94
CA THR A 88 3.40 7.72 9.70
C THR A 88 2.15 8.45 9.17
N GLU A 89 1.05 7.73 8.97
CA GLU A 89 -0.32 8.24 8.84
C GLU A 89 -0.89 8.74 10.19
N ASP A 90 -0.02 8.99 11.17
CA ASP A 90 -0.37 9.46 12.52
C ASP A 90 -0.09 10.96 12.72
N GLY A 91 0.14 11.72 11.64
CA GLY A 91 0.34 13.17 11.75
C GLY A 91 -0.85 13.89 12.41
N TRP A 92 -2.07 13.38 12.24
CA TRP A 92 -3.25 13.88 12.95
C TRP A 92 -3.29 13.43 14.41
N ARG A 93 -2.82 12.21 14.73
CA ARG A 93 -2.73 11.72 16.11
C ARG A 93 -1.73 12.54 16.93
N SER A 94 -0.58 12.86 16.36
CA SER A 94 0.41 13.75 16.99
C SER A 94 -0.16 15.15 17.26
N LYS A 95 -0.92 15.71 16.31
CA LYS A 95 -1.62 17.01 16.49
C LYS A 95 -2.68 16.93 17.60
N TYR A 96 -3.46 15.85 17.63
CA TYR A 96 -4.47 15.62 18.66
C TYR A 96 -3.87 15.49 20.05
N ILE A 97 -2.81 14.69 20.18
CA ILE A 97 -2.05 14.52 21.43
C ILE A 97 -1.48 15.87 21.90
N SER A 98 -0.88 16.65 20.99
CA SER A 98 -0.36 17.99 21.32
C SER A 98 -1.45 18.93 21.85
N LEU A 99 -2.65 18.90 21.26
CA LEU A 99 -3.77 19.70 21.71
C LEU A 99 -4.24 19.32 23.12
N LEU A 100 -4.33 18.01 23.41
CA LEU A 100 -4.69 17.51 24.73
C LEU A 100 -3.68 17.94 25.80
N TYR A 101 -2.38 17.88 25.51
CA TYR A 101 -1.35 18.37 26.42
C TYR A 101 -1.47 19.87 26.70
N LYS A 102 -1.71 20.69 25.66
CA LYS A 102 -1.92 22.14 25.84
C LYS A 102 -3.13 22.43 26.73
N TYR A 103 -4.24 21.73 26.50
CA TYR A 103 -5.46 21.93 27.28
C TYR A 103 -5.29 21.51 28.74
N ARG A 104 -4.60 20.39 28.99
CA ARG A 104 -4.26 19.93 30.34
C ARG A 104 -3.41 20.96 31.08
N ASN A 105 -2.40 21.53 30.42
CA ASN A 105 -1.53 22.53 31.02
C ASN A 105 -2.30 23.81 31.39
N LEU A 106 -3.17 24.31 30.50
CA LEU A 106 -4.02 25.47 30.79
C LEU A 106 -4.95 25.23 31.98
N LEU A 107 -5.54 24.04 32.08
CA LEU A 107 -6.38 23.67 33.22
C LEU A 107 -5.59 23.60 34.53
N ASP A 108 -4.35 23.10 34.49
CA ASP A 108 -3.48 23.07 35.67
C ASP A 108 -3.02 24.48 36.08
N GLU A 109 -2.78 25.39 35.14
CA GLU A 109 -2.50 26.80 35.43
C GLU A 109 -3.70 27.52 36.05
N MET A 110 -4.91 27.31 35.53
CA MET A 110 -6.14 27.86 36.10
C MET A 110 -6.43 27.31 37.51
N LYS A 111 -6.09 26.04 37.78
CA LYS A 111 -6.21 25.46 39.13
C LYS A 111 -5.21 26.05 40.11
N LYS A 112 -4.02 26.44 39.66
CA LYS A 112 -3.01 27.12 40.50
C LYS A 112 -3.44 28.56 40.86
N GLY A 113 -4.14 29.26 39.97
CA GLY A 113 -4.65 30.62 40.21
C GLY A 113 -5.85 30.75 41.15
N LYS A 114 -6.53 29.65 41.52
CA LYS A 114 -7.67 29.66 42.48
C LYS A 114 -7.31 29.26 43.91
N LYS A 115 -6.01 29.09 44.20
CA LYS A 115 -5.48 28.68 45.52
C LYS A 115 -4.75 29.81 46.27
N GLN A 116 -4.88 31.06 45.81
CA GLN A 116 -4.47 32.26 46.54
C GLN A 116 -5.69 33.06 46.96
#